data_AF-A0A536V190-F1
#
_entry.id   AF-A0A536V190-F1
#
_cell.length_a   1.000
_cell.length_b   1.000
_cell.length_c   1.000
_cell.angle_alpha   90.00
_cell.angle_beta   90.00
_cell.angle_gamma   90.00
#
_symmetry.space_group_name_H-M   'P 1'
#
loop_
_entity.id
_entity.type
_entity.pdbx_description
1 polymer ?
#
loop_
_entity_poly.entity_id
_entity_poly.type
_entity_poly.pdbx_seq_one_letter_code
_entity_poly.pdbx_strand_id
1 'polypeptide(L)'
;MKSLVSKLRAEAARAEDVVHRHPRSLAGGVVAVLIGFAAAAAAVAPLAPDASDLPRRLISEAVQPEDVAGQLEVLAAHDLQWYRNDLTRSGDSADGLLRRLGVQDAAAAAFLRGDAVARKLLEGRAGKIVNVKFGENGALAELTARFAIERGELSATHFNRLTVRRAEGGFQAKLEVAPLVAQVRLGSGTIHSSLFAATDEARMPDAVANQLAEIFSTDIDFRRELKRGDSFSVVYEALTADGEPITWGSTGRVLAAEFVNNGRALQALWFRDPATGKGGYFGTDGKSKRRAFLGSPMEFSR
;
A
#
# COMPACT_ATOMS: atom_id res chain seq x y z
N MET A 1 28.46 18.18 57.25
CA MET A 1 28.89 16.98 56.52
C MET A 1 29.98 16.16 57.24
N LYS A 2 31.09 16.76 57.73
CA LYS A 2 32.18 16.03 58.41
C LYS A 2 31.77 15.26 59.69
N SER A 3 30.78 15.74 60.44
CA SER A 3 30.28 15.12 61.69
C SER A 3 29.39 13.88 61.48
N LEU A 4 28.65 13.80 60.37
CA LEU A 4 27.81 12.63 60.07
C LEU A 4 28.65 11.46 59.56
N VAL A 5 29.66 11.76 58.74
CA VAL A 5 30.62 10.78 58.21
C VAL A 5 31.49 10.19 59.32
N SER A 6 31.86 10.97 60.34
CA SER A 6 32.61 10.44 61.48
C SER A 6 31.77 9.55 62.39
N LYS A 7 30.48 9.87 62.61
CA LYS A 7 29.55 9.00 63.35
C LYS A 7 29.29 7.68 62.63
N LEU A 8 29.04 7.70 61.32
CA LEU A 8 28.85 6.49 60.51
C LEU A 8 30.11 5.63 60.47
N ARG A 9 31.31 6.23 60.39
CA ARG A 9 32.57 5.47 60.48
C ARG A 9 32.78 4.88 61.87
N ALA A 10 32.40 5.59 62.93
CA ALA A 10 32.50 5.06 64.29
C ALA A 10 31.52 3.90 64.54
N GLU A 11 30.31 3.95 63.98
CA GLU A 11 29.35 2.83 64.08
C GLU A 11 29.74 1.65 63.18
N ALA A 12 30.24 1.91 61.97
CA ALA A 12 30.78 0.85 61.11
C ALA A 12 31.99 0.16 61.75
N ALA A 13 32.92 0.92 62.34
CA ALA A 13 34.07 0.35 63.05
C ALA A 13 33.65 -0.44 64.30
N ARG A 14 32.59 -0.01 65.01
CA ARG A 14 32.02 -0.79 66.13
C ARG A 14 31.34 -2.07 65.66
N ALA A 15 30.62 -2.03 64.54
CA ALA A 15 30.01 -3.21 63.94
C ALA A 15 31.08 -4.20 63.46
N GLU A 16 32.15 -3.70 62.83
CA GLU A 16 33.30 -4.49 62.37
C GLU A 16 34.05 -5.14 63.55
N ASP A 17 34.30 -4.41 64.63
CA ASP A 17 34.91 -4.94 65.87
C ASP A 17 34.03 -6.01 66.56
N VAL A 18 32.70 -5.84 66.54
CA VAL A 18 31.76 -6.84 67.06
C VAL A 18 31.71 -8.09 66.17
N VAL A 19 31.75 -7.93 64.84
CA VAL A 19 31.84 -9.04 63.88
C VAL A 19 33.15 -9.81 64.05
N HIS A 20 34.27 -9.11 64.30
CA HIS A 20 35.57 -9.73 64.54
C HIS A 20 35.71 -10.40 65.91
N ARG A 21 35.11 -9.85 66.98
CA ARG A 21 35.16 -10.46 68.33
C ARG A 21 34.25 -11.66 68.49
N HIS A 22 33.11 -11.68 67.79
CA HIS A 22 32.08 -12.71 67.97
C HIS A 22 31.62 -13.37 66.66
N PRO A 23 32.55 -13.86 65.80
CA PRO A 23 32.19 -14.39 64.48
C PRO A 23 31.34 -15.66 64.57
N ARG A 24 31.58 -16.49 65.58
CA ARG A 24 30.89 -17.78 65.76
C ARG A 24 29.44 -17.62 66.24
N SER A 25 29.14 -16.63 67.08
CA SER A 25 27.78 -16.41 67.58
C SER A 25 26.90 -15.71 66.54
N LEU A 26 27.45 -14.78 65.76
CA LEU A 26 26.75 -14.16 64.63
C LEU A 26 26.47 -15.19 63.53
N ALA A 27 27.44 -16.03 63.17
CA ALA A 27 27.22 -17.13 62.23
C ALA A 27 26.15 -18.10 62.76
N GLY A 28 26.18 -18.45 64.05
CA GLY A 28 25.15 -19.26 64.69
C GLY A 28 23.75 -18.64 64.63
N GLY A 29 23.64 -17.33 64.83
CA GLY A 29 22.38 -16.60 64.72
C GLY A 29 21.81 -16.59 63.30
N VAL A 30 22.65 -16.33 62.29
CA VAL A 30 22.24 -16.37 60.87
C VAL A 30 21.80 -17.79 60.48
N VAL A 31 22.54 -18.82 60.89
CA VAL A 31 22.17 -20.22 60.63
C VAL A 31 20.85 -20.56 61.31
N ALA A 32 20.62 -20.12 62.55
CA ALA A 32 19.35 -20.35 63.24
C ALA A 32 18.16 -19.68 62.52
N VAL A 33 18.35 -18.46 62.02
CA VAL A 33 17.33 -17.75 61.22
C VAL A 33 17.05 -18.47 59.90
N LEU A 34 18.10 -18.92 59.19
CA LEU A 34 17.97 -19.65 57.93
C LEU A 34 17.28 -21.01 58.12
N ILE A 35 17.63 -21.75 59.18
CA ILE A 35 16.96 -23.01 59.54
C ILE A 35 15.49 -22.75 59.89
N GLY A 36 15.19 -21.68 60.66
CA GLY A 36 13.83 -21.29 60.98
C GLY A 36 12.99 -20.98 59.73
N PHE A 37 13.55 -20.25 58.77
CA PHE A 37 12.89 -19.98 57.48
C PHE A 37 12.69 -21.25 56.65
N ALA A 38 13.68 -22.13 56.60
CA ALA A 38 13.57 -23.40 55.86
C ALA A 38 12.50 -24.32 56.47
N ALA A 39 12.41 -24.39 57.80
CA ALA A 39 11.38 -25.15 58.50
C ALA A 39 9.98 -24.58 58.25
N ALA A 40 9.83 -23.24 58.27
CA ALA A 40 8.58 -22.58 57.95
C ALA A 40 8.13 -22.83 56.50
N ALA A 41 9.06 -22.76 55.53
CA ALA A 41 8.76 -23.04 54.12
C ALA A 41 8.35 -24.51 53.89
N ALA A 42 9.03 -25.46 54.54
CA ALA A 42 8.69 -26.88 54.45
C ALA A 42 7.35 -27.22 55.13
N ALA A 43 6.96 -26.49 56.17
CA ALA A 43 5.67 -26.67 56.85
C ALA A 43 4.48 -26.16 56.02
N VAL A 44 4.69 -25.18 55.14
CA VAL A 44 3.62 -24.59 54.30
C VAL A 44 3.52 -25.26 52.93
N ALA A 45 4.58 -25.89 52.44
CA ALA A 45 4.61 -26.59 51.16
C ALA A 45 3.49 -27.65 50.95
N PRO A 46 3.08 -28.46 51.95
CA PRO A 46 2.04 -29.47 51.74
C PRO A 46 0.60 -28.94 51.93
N LEU A 47 0.41 -27.64 52.20
CA LEU A 47 -0.93 -27.03 52.40
C LEU A 47 -1.59 -26.57 51.09
N ALA A 48 -0.84 -26.48 49.99
CA ALA A 48 -1.41 -26.21 48.68
C ALA A 48 -1.81 -27.54 48.02
N PRO A 49 -3.09 -27.75 47.65
CA PRO A 49 -3.48 -28.96 46.92
C PRO A 49 -2.72 -29.03 45.59
N ASP A 50 -2.33 -30.23 45.19
CA ASP A 50 -1.65 -30.44 43.90
C ASP A 50 -2.54 -29.92 42.77
N ALA A 51 -1.95 -29.17 41.84
CA ALA A 51 -2.66 -28.66 40.68
C ALA A 51 -3.26 -29.81 39.82
N SER A 52 -2.76 -31.04 39.96
CA SER A 52 -3.35 -32.23 39.35
C SER A 52 -4.74 -32.59 39.89
N ASP A 53 -5.02 -32.25 41.15
CA ASP A 53 -6.22 -32.67 41.89
C ASP A 53 -7.34 -31.63 41.83
N LEU A 54 -7.08 -30.48 41.21
CA LEU A 54 -8.10 -29.47 40.95
C LEU A 54 -9.16 -30.04 39.97
N PRO A 55 -10.45 -29.90 40.28
CA PRO A 55 -11.52 -30.47 39.45
C PRO A 55 -11.50 -29.82 38.06
N ARG A 56 -11.20 -30.62 37.03
CA ARG A 56 -11.23 -30.18 35.63
C ARG A 56 -12.64 -30.37 35.09
N ARG A 57 -13.30 -29.29 34.68
CA ARG A 57 -14.58 -29.36 33.97
C ARG A 57 -14.33 -29.27 32.48
N LEU A 58 -14.59 -30.35 31.76
CA LEU A 58 -14.57 -30.34 30.30
C LEU A 58 -15.83 -29.59 29.82
N ILE A 59 -15.66 -28.42 29.23
CA ILE A 59 -16.74 -27.67 28.58
C ILE A 59 -16.68 -28.03 27.10
N SER A 60 -17.61 -28.88 26.66
CA SER A 60 -17.84 -29.12 25.24
C SER A 60 -19.01 -28.25 24.81
N GLU A 61 -18.70 -27.18 24.07
CA GLU A 61 -19.71 -26.32 23.46
C GLU A 61 -19.77 -26.68 21.97
N ALA A 62 -20.92 -27.16 21.53
CA ALA A 62 -21.17 -27.39 20.12
C ALA A 62 -21.39 -26.03 19.45
N VAL A 63 -20.37 -25.54 18.74
CA VAL A 63 -20.50 -24.33 17.92
C VAL A 63 -21.47 -24.63 16.77
N GLN A 64 -22.62 -23.97 16.78
CA GLN A 64 -23.52 -23.99 15.63
C GLN A 64 -22.87 -23.15 14.52
N PRO A 65 -22.52 -23.73 13.36
CA PRO A 65 -22.07 -22.93 12.24
C PRO A 65 -23.20 -22.00 11.80
N GLU A 66 -22.83 -20.82 11.32
CA GLU A 66 -23.76 -19.86 10.73
C GLU A 66 -24.56 -20.52 9.59
N ASP A 67 -25.77 -20.02 9.30
CA ASP A 67 -26.71 -20.66 8.37
C ASP A 67 -26.16 -20.77 6.93
N VAL A 68 -25.44 -21.86 6.67
CA VAL A 68 -24.85 -22.16 5.36
C VAL A 68 -25.92 -22.30 4.29
N ALA A 69 -27.10 -22.80 4.63
CA ALA A 69 -28.20 -22.97 3.66
C ALA A 69 -28.73 -21.60 3.20
N GLY A 70 -28.98 -20.68 4.14
CA GLY A 70 -29.36 -19.30 3.81
C GLY A 70 -28.27 -18.56 3.03
N GLN A 71 -26.98 -18.79 3.35
CA GLN A 71 -25.87 -18.23 2.59
C GLN A 71 -25.82 -18.75 1.14
N LEU A 72 -26.10 -20.04 0.93
CA LEU A 72 -26.17 -20.63 -0.40
C LEU A 72 -27.36 -20.12 -1.21
N GLU A 73 -28.52 -19.92 -0.60
CA GLU A 73 -29.69 -19.32 -1.26
C GLU A 73 -29.42 -17.88 -1.69
N VAL A 74 -28.78 -17.07 -0.83
CA VAL A 74 -28.36 -15.71 -1.16
C VAL A 74 -27.36 -15.70 -2.32
N LEU A 75 -26.41 -16.65 -2.34
CA LEU A 75 -25.42 -16.77 -3.40
C LEU A 75 -26.06 -17.23 -4.72
N ALA A 76 -27.01 -18.17 -4.66
CA ALA A 76 -27.75 -18.66 -5.82
C ALA A 76 -28.70 -17.59 -6.41
N ALA A 77 -29.23 -16.70 -5.57
CA ALA A 77 -30.00 -15.54 -5.99
C ALA A 77 -29.14 -14.38 -6.52
N HIS A 78 -27.81 -14.46 -6.39
CA HIS A 78 -26.92 -13.42 -6.87
C HIS A 78 -26.77 -13.49 -8.39
N ASP A 79 -27.34 -12.50 -9.07
CA ASP A 79 -27.23 -12.40 -10.53
C ASP A 79 -25.77 -12.12 -10.93
N LEU A 80 -25.16 -13.07 -11.63
CA LEU A 80 -23.77 -12.97 -12.07
C LEU A 80 -23.68 -11.93 -13.19
N GLN A 81 -23.23 -10.74 -12.84
CA GLN A 81 -23.07 -9.67 -13.80
C GLN A 81 -21.76 -9.83 -14.56
N TRP A 82 -21.89 -10.01 -15.87
CA TRP A 82 -20.77 -10.11 -16.76
C TRP A 82 -20.27 -8.72 -17.11
N TYR A 83 -18.96 -8.53 -17.00
CA TYR A 83 -18.28 -7.31 -17.40
C TYR A 83 -17.20 -7.61 -18.44
N ARG A 84 -17.03 -6.73 -19.42
CA ARG A 84 -15.91 -6.73 -20.36
C ARG A 84 -15.32 -5.34 -20.42
N ASN A 85 -14.00 -5.25 -20.58
CA ASN A 85 -13.30 -3.99 -20.75
C ASN A 85 -12.40 -4.02 -21.99
N ASP A 86 -12.25 -2.86 -22.62
CA ASP A 86 -11.30 -2.63 -23.72
C ASP A 86 -11.00 -1.12 -23.83
N LEU A 87 -10.01 -0.79 -24.65
CA LEU A 87 -9.68 0.58 -25.03
C LEU A 87 -10.29 0.94 -26.38
N THR A 88 -10.70 2.20 -26.53
CA THR A 88 -11.02 2.73 -27.85
C THR A 88 -9.75 2.87 -28.69
N ARG A 89 -9.87 2.66 -30.00
CA ARG A 89 -8.80 2.77 -30.99
C ARG A 89 -9.10 3.90 -31.97
N SER A 90 -8.06 4.39 -32.64
CA SER A 90 -8.24 5.37 -33.72
C SER A 90 -9.08 4.76 -34.83
N GLY A 91 -10.17 5.43 -35.21
CA GLY A 91 -11.09 4.96 -36.24
C GLY A 91 -12.11 3.89 -35.81
N ASP A 92 -12.25 3.62 -34.50
CA ASP A 92 -13.33 2.74 -34.02
C ASP A 92 -14.71 3.30 -34.40
N SER A 93 -15.60 2.43 -34.86
CA SER A 93 -17.03 2.71 -34.98
C SER A 93 -17.79 2.16 -33.77
N ALA A 94 -19.03 2.62 -33.54
CA ALA A 94 -19.89 2.08 -32.49
C ALA A 94 -20.02 0.54 -32.60
N ASP A 95 -20.36 0.06 -33.79
CA ASP A 95 -20.55 -1.36 -34.09
C ASP A 95 -19.25 -2.17 -33.91
N GLY A 96 -18.11 -1.63 -34.34
CA GLY A 96 -16.81 -2.29 -34.23
C GLY A 96 -16.34 -2.42 -32.77
N LEU A 97 -16.48 -1.35 -32.00
CA LEU A 97 -16.13 -1.32 -30.58
C LEU A 97 -17.03 -2.27 -29.78
N LEU A 98 -18.35 -2.19 -29.94
CA LEU A 98 -19.30 -3.05 -29.23
C LEU A 98 -19.07 -4.53 -29.55
N ARG A 99 -18.83 -4.88 -30.82
CA ARG A 99 -18.51 -6.25 -31.22
C ARG A 99 -17.24 -6.76 -30.56
N ARG A 100 -16.20 -5.93 -30.48
CA ARG A 100 -14.93 -6.29 -29.82
C ARG A 100 -15.10 -6.49 -28.32
N LEU A 101 -15.99 -5.71 -27.70
CA LEU A 101 -16.40 -5.89 -26.31
C LEU A 101 -17.31 -7.10 -26.11
N GLY A 102 -17.81 -7.74 -27.17
CA GLY A 102 -18.71 -8.89 -27.13
C GLY A 102 -20.20 -8.56 -27.07
N VAL A 103 -20.55 -7.27 -27.18
CA VAL A 103 -21.93 -6.78 -27.14
C VAL A 103 -22.59 -6.94 -28.52
N GLN A 104 -23.77 -7.55 -28.55
CA GLN A 104 -24.56 -7.79 -29.75
C GLN A 104 -25.87 -7.01 -29.68
N ASP A 105 -25.82 -5.72 -30.00
CA ASP A 105 -26.93 -4.80 -29.75
C ASP A 105 -26.98 -3.66 -30.77
N ALA A 106 -27.78 -3.85 -31.82
CA ALA A 106 -27.90 -2.88 -32.91
C ALA A 106 -28.52 -1.56 -32.45
N ALA A 107 -29.43 -1.60 -31.45
CA ALA A 107 -30.04 -0.40 -30.88
C ALA A 107 -29.00 0.42 -30.09
N ALA A 108 -28.13 -0.24 -29.32
CA ALA A 108 -27.02 0.42 -28.65
C ALA A 108 -26.06 1.07 -29.64
N ALA A 109 -25.70 0.37 -30.72
CA ALA A 109 -24.83 0.90 -31.76
C ALA A 109 -25.43 2.13 -32.47
N ALA A 110 -26.73 2.08 -32.78
CA ALA A 110 -27.45 3.22 -33.35
C ALA A 110 -27.50 4.41 -32.38
N PHE A 111 -27.72 4.16 -31.09
CA PHE A 111 -27.74 5.20 -30.06
C PHE A 111 -26.37 5.87 -29.88
N LEU A 112 -25.29 5.10 -29.78
CA LEU A 112 -23.92 5.63 -29.72
C LEU A 112 -23.56 6.52 -30.92
N ARG A 113 -24.13 6.25 -32.10
CA ARG A 113 -23.96 7.07 -33.30
C ARG A 113 -24.86 8.29 -33.32
N GLY A 114 -26.09 8.19 -32.81
CA GLY A 114 -27.14 9.21 -32.93
C GLY A 114 -27.11 10.27 -31.84
N ASP A 115 -26.84 9.88 -30.59
CA ASP A 115 -26.91 10.77 -29.45
C ASP A 115 -25.66 11.65 -29.32
N ALA A 116 -25.86 12.94 -29.06
CA ALA A 116 -24.78 13.93 -29.01
C ALA A 116 -23.80 13.71 -27.84
N VAL A 117 -24.27 13.15 -26.72
CA VAL A 117 -23.44 12.88 -25.54
C VAL A 117 -22.72 11.55 -25.72
N ALA A 118 -23.42 10.51 -26.17
CA ALA A 118 -22.89 9.19 -26.41
C ALA A 118 -21.82 9.17 -27.51
N ARG A 119 -21.99 9.98 -28.57
CA ARG A 119 -21.04 10.09 -29.69
C ARG A 119 -19.65 10.55 -29.24
N LYS A 120 -19.54 11.27 -28.12
CA LYS A 120 -18.25 11.62 -27.50
C LYS A 120 -17.41 10.40 -27.15
N LEU A 121 -17.96 9.19 -27.08
CA LEU A 121 -17.19 7.95 -26.98
C LEU A 121 -16.26 7.73 -28.18
N LEU A 122 -16.73 8.07 -29.38
CA LEU A 122 -16.05 7.80 -30.65
C LEU A 122 -15.23 9.01 -31.15
N GLU A 123 -15.57 10.21 -30.70
CA GLU A 123 -14.89 11.46 -31.08
C GLU A 123 -13.60 11.71 -30.29
N GLY A 124 -12.72 12.57 -30.79
CA GLY A 124 -11.51 12.98 -30.05
C GLY A 124 -10.45 11.89 -29.96
N ARG A 125 -9.70 11.86 -28.85
CA ARG A 125 -8.57 10.93 -28.68
C ARG A 125 -9.01 9.49 -28.43
N ALA A 126 -8.32 8.55 -29.07
CA ALA A 126 -8.39 7.13 -28.74
C ALA A 126 -7.78 6.83 -27.36
N GLY A 127 -7.92 5.58 -26.89
CA GLY A 127 -7.39 5.13 -25.61
C GLY A 127 -8.32 5.37 -24.42
N LYS A 128 -9.62 5.60 -24.66
CA LYS A 128 -10.62 5.71 -23.60
C LYS A 128 -10.85 4.32 -23.01
N ILE A 129 -10.87 4.21 -21.69
CA ILE A 129 -11.14 2.95 -21.01
C ILE A 129 -12.65 2.73 -21.02
N VAL A 130 -13.09 1.67 -21.69
CA VAL A 130 -14.51 1.33 -21.83
C VAL A 130 -14.77 0.05 -21.06
N ASN A 131 -15.72 0.10 -20.14
CA ASN A 131 -16.27 -1.05 -19.44
C ASN A 131 -17.73 -1.22 -19.87
N VAL A 132 -18.12 -2.45 -20.20
CA VAL A 132 -19.51 -2.80 -20.47
C VAL A 132 -19.99 -3.83 -19.48
N LYS A 133 -21.20 -3.62 -19.02
CA LYS A 133 -22.00 -4.59 -18.30
C LYS A 133 -23.04 -5.16 -19.25
N PHE A 134 -23.10 -6.48 -19.31
CA PHE A 134 -24.06 -7.19 -20.14
C PHE A 134 -25.43 -7.24 -19.49
N GLY A 135 -26.46 -7.15 -20.32
CA GLY A 135 -27.81 -7.58 -19.99
C GLY A 135 -28.07 -8.99 -20.53
N GLU A 136 -29.34 -9.32 -20.69
CA GLU A 136 -29.78 -10.59 -21.25
C GLU A 136 -29.27 -10.79 -22.69
N ASN A 137 -28.93 -12.05 -23.04
CA ASN A 137 -28.58 -12.47 -24.40
C ASN A 137 -27.46 -11.66 -25.08
N GLY A 138 -26.54 -11.07 -24.32
CA GLY A 138 -25.42 -10.29 -24.87
C GLY A 138 -25.78 -8.86 -25.26
N ALA A 139 -26.97 -8.38 -24.88
CA ALA A 139 -27.37 -6.98 -25.03
C ALA A 139 -26.56 -6.07 -24.09
N LEU A 140 -26.49 -4.78 -24.42
CA LEU A 140 -25.88 -3.79 -23.54
C LEU A 140 -26.85 -3.44 -22.41
N ALA A 141 -26.46 -3.67 -21.15
CA ALA A 141 -27.15 -3.09 -20.00
C ALA A 141 -26.58 -1.70 -19.69
N GLU A 142 -25.25 -1.59 -19.63
CA GLU A 142 -24.57 -0.34 -19.31
C GLU A 142 -23.17 -0.30 -19.93
N LEU A 143 -22.77 0.85 -20.45
CA LEU A 143 -21.41 1.17 -20.89
C LEU A 143 -20.92 2.35 -20.06
N THR A 144 -19.76 2.20 -19.44
CA THR A 144 -19.04 3.28 -18.77
C THR A 144 -17.71 3.49 -19.48
N ALA A 145 -17.49 4.70 -19.99
CA ALA A 145 -16.23 5.11 -20.61
C ALA A 145 -15.56 6.22 -19.81
N ARG A 146 -14.26 6.06 -19.57
CA ARG A 146 -13.43 6.96 -18.77
C ARG A 146 -12.31 7.50 -19.63
N PHE A 147 -12.14 8.82 -19.65
CA PHE A 147 -11.13 9.47 -20.48
C PHE A 147 -10.69 10.83 -19.96
N ALA A 148 -9.52 11.28 -20.42
CA ALA A 148 -8.92 12.54 -20.02
C ALA A 148 -9.82 13.74 -20.31
N ILE A 149 -9.69 14.78 -19.47
CA ILE A 149 -10.12 16.13 -19.83
C ILE A 149 -8.98 16.75 -20.63
N GLU A 150 -9.27 17.23 -21.85
CA GLU A 150 -8.20 17.63 -22.78
C GLU A 150 -7.46 18.90 -22.36
N ARG A 151 -8.16 19.86 -21.74
CA ARG A 151 -7.61 21.17 -21.34
C ARG A 151 -8.29 21.70 -20.08
N GLY A 152 -7.59 22.58 -19.37
CA GLY A 152 -8.09 23.29 -18.20
C GLY A 152 -7.51 22.77 -16.89
N GLU A 153 -7.81 23.48 -15.80
CA GLU A 153 -7.23 23.25 -14.47
C GLU A 153 -7.53 21.85 -13.91
N LEU A 154 -8.67 21.27 -14.31
CA LEU A 154 -9.11 19.96 -13.85
C LEU A 154 -8.47 18.78 -14.61
N SER A 155 -7.71 19.03 -15.68
CA SER A 155 -7.14 17.98 -16.54
C SER A 155 -6.19 17.01 -15.82
N ALA A 156 -5.53 17.48 -14.76
CA ALA A 156 -4.63 16.67 -13.95
C ALA A 156 -5.32 15.97 -12.77
N THR A 157 -6.52 16.40 -12.38
CA THR A 157 -7.17 15.97 -11.12
C THR A 157 -8.51 15.31 -11.32
N HIS A 158 -9.10 15.43 -12.51
CA HIS A 158 -10.42 14.89 -12.85
C HIS A 158 -10.40 14.21 -14.22
N PHE A 159 -11.45 13.44 -14.49
CA PHE A 159 -11.67 12.76 -15.74
C PHE A 159 -13.13 12.89 -16.19
N ASN A 160 -13.36 12.64 -17.48
CA ASN A 160 -14.70 12.52 -18.04
C ASN A 160 -15.20 11.09 -17.87
N ARG A 161 -16.40 10.94 -17.32
CA ARG A 161 -17.13 9.68 -17.23
C ARG A 161 -18.39 9.77 -18.08
N LEU A 162 -18.39 9.00 -19.16
CA LEU A 162 -19.55 8.82 -20.01
C LEU A 162 -20.23 7.51 -19.64
N THR A 163 -21.49 7.58 -19.23
CA THR A 163 -22.30 6.43 -18.88
C THR A 163 -23.48 6.34 -19.84
N VAL A 164 -23.62 5.21 -20.53
CA VAL A 164 -24.76 4.89 -21.40
C VAL A 164 -25.49 3.72 -20.77
N ARG A 165 -26.74 3.91 -20.37
CA ARG A 165 -27.56 2.89 -19.71
C ARG A 165 -28.81 2.61 -20.50
N ARG A 166 -29.21 1.34 -20.54
CA ARG A 166 -30.51 0.93 -21.03
C ARG A 166 -31.59 1.37 -20.04
N ALA A 167 -32.64 1.99 -20.54
CA ALA A 167 -33.79 2.48 -19.76
C ALA A 167 -35.11 2.11 -20.46
N GLU A 168 -36.24 2.37 -19.82
CA GLU A 168 -37.56 2.20 -20.45
C GLU A 168 -37.63 3.06 -21.72
N GLY A 169 -37.87 2.42 -22.87
CA GLY A 169 -37.98 3.10 -24.16
C GLY A 169 -36.65 3.33 -24.92
N GLY A 170 -35.50 2.88 -24.42
CA GLY A 170 -34.25 2.93 -25.18
C GLY A 170 -32.98 3.05 -24.33
N PHE A 171 -32.14 4.02 -24.67
CA PHE A 171 -30.88 4.31 -23.99
C PHE A 171 -30.82 5.77 -23.53
N GLN A 172 -30.10 6.00 -22.44
CA GLN A 172 -29.81 7.33 -21.93
C GLN A 172 -28.30 7.47 -21.74
N ALA A 173 -27.76 8.62 -22.12
CA ALA A 173 -26.35 8.96 -21.95
C ALA A 173 -26.19 10.09 -20.92
N LYS A 174 -25.20 9.96 -20.04
CA LYS A 174 -24.79 10.99 -19.10
C LYS A 174 -23.29 11.17 -19.19
N LEU A 175 -22.84 12.41 -19.33
CA LEU A 175 -21.43 12.77 -19.23
C LEU A 175 -21.24 13.60 -17.96
N GLU A 176 -20.32 13.16 -17.10
CA GLU A 176 -19.97 13.88 -15.88
C GLU A 176 -18.46 13.99 -15.71
N VAL A 177 -18.04 15.02 -14.98
CA VAL A 177 -16.65 15.22 -14.58
C VAL A 177 -16.50 14.68 -13.17
N ALA A 178 -15.58 13.75 -12.97
CA ALA A 178 -15.36 13.09 -11.67
C ALA A 178 -13.88 13.20 -11.25
N PRO A 179 -13.60 13.28 -9.93
CA PRO A 179 -12.22 13.38 -9.45
C PRO A 179 -11.46 12.07 -9.63
N LEU A 180 -10.18 12.19 -9.93
CA LEU A 180 -9.23 11.09 -9.85
C LEU A 180 -8.92 10.80 -8.37
N VAL A 181 -8.79 9.53 -8.03
CA VAL A 181 -8.43 9.10 -6.68
C VAL A 181 -7.02 8.55 -6.69
N ALA A 182 -6.15 9.12 -5.85
CA ALA A 182 -4.82 8.59 -5.63
C ALA A 182 -4.89 7.32 -4.77
N GLN A 183 -4.35 6.22 -5.28
CA GLN A 183 -4.18 4.97 -4.54
C GLN A 183 -2.70 4.69 -4.35
N VAL A 184 -2.30 4.36 -3.13
CA VAL A 184 -0.93 3.95 -2.83
C VAL A 184 -0.71 2.52 -3.31
N ARG A 185 0.36 2.32 -4.06
CA ARG A 185 0.81 1.01 -4.58
C ARG A 185 2.26 0.77 -4.22
N LEU A 186 2.60 -0.51 -4.11
CA LEU A 186 3.97 -0.98 -3.94
C LEU A 186 4.40 -1.67 -5.24
N GLY A 187 5.55 -1.27 -5.77
CA GLY A 187 6.25 -1.95 -6.85
C GLY A 187 7.63 -2.39 -6.36
N SER A 188 8.13 -3.50 -6.88
CA SER A 188 9.48 -3.96 -6.60
C SER A 188 9.98 -4.79 -7.76
N GLY A 189 11.29 -4.81 -7.97
CA GLY A 189 11.90 -5.55 -9.07
C GLY A 189 13.37 -5.83 -8.81
N THR A 190 13.87 -6.86 -9.49
CA THR A 190 15.29 -7.19 -9.53
C THR A 190 15.81 -6.90 -10.92
N ILE A 191 16.99 -6.30 -10.99
CA ILE A 191 17.61 -5.93 -12.25
C ILE A 191 18.18 -7.17 -12.93
N HIS A 192 17.73 -7.39 -14.16
CA HIS A 192 18.29 -8.40 -15.07
C HIS A 192 19.05 -7.78 -16.23
N SER A 193 18.52 -6.71 -16.82
CA SER A 193 19.11 -6.03 -17.98
C SER A 193 19.14 -4.51 -17.81
N SER A 194 18.01 -3.89 -17.45
CA SER A 194 17.89 -2.46 -17.21
C SER A 194 16.84 -2.16 -16.15
N LEU A 195 16.86 -0.93 -15.62
CA LEU A 195 15.82 -0.45 -14.70
C LEU A 195 14.44 -0.50 -15.35
N PHE A 196 14.32 0.01 -16.58
CA PHE A 196 13.04 0.06 -17.30
C PHE A 196 12.47 -1.33 -17.58
N ALA A 197 13.32 -2.29 -17.99
CA ALA A 197 12.87 -3.66 -18.18
C ALA A 197 12.35 -4.30 -16.88
N ALA A 198 13.02 -4.03 -15.75
CA ALA A 198 12.58 -4.53 -14.46
C ALA A 198 11.29 -3.85 -13.95
N THR A 199 11.09 -2.56 -14.23
CA THR A 199 9.83 -1.87 -13.91
C THR A 199 8.67 -2.34 -14.80
N ASP A 200 8.94 -2.65 -16.06
CA ASP A 200 7.94 -3.20 -16.99
C ASP A 200 7.49 -4.60 -16.53
N GLU A 201 8.43 -5.45 -16.13
CA GLU A 201 8.15 -6.77 -15.55
C GLU A 201 7.33 -6.66 -14.25
N ALA A 202 7.62 -5.65 -13.43
CA ALA A 202 6.86 -5.30 -12.24
C ALA A 202 5.50 -4.63 -12.54
N ARG A 203 5.14 -4.43 -13.82
CA ARG A 203 3.92 -3.74 -14.29
C ARG A 203 3.76 -2.35 -13.69
N MET A 204 4.88 -1.66 -13.47
CA MET A 204 4.86 -0.29 -12.97
C MET A 204 4.64 0.69 -14.12
N PRO A 205 3.95 1.82 -13.88
CA PRO A 205 3.82 2.84 -14.91
C PRO A 205 5.16 3.51 -15.25
N ASP A 206 5.40 3.78 -16.53
CA ASP A 206 6.65 4.38 -17.04
C ASP A 206 7.05 5.68 -16.33
N ALA A 207 6.07 6.52 -16.00
CA ALA A 207 6.34 7.77 -15.30
C ALA A 207 6.80 7.57 -13.84
N VAL A 208 6.53 6.41 -13.22
CA VAL A 208 7.14 6.01 -11.95
C VAL A 208 8.57 5.53 -12.15
N ALA A 209 8.84 4.77 -13.22
CA ALA A 209 10.20 4.35 -13.59
C ALA A 209 11.11 5.55 -13.88
N ASN A 210 10.60 6.55 -14.61
CA ASN A 210 11.31 7.81 -14.87
C ASN A 210 11.59 8.59 -13.58
N GLN A 211 10.61 8.70 -12.68
CA GLN A 211 10.81 9.33 -11.37
C GLN A 211 11.88 8.59 -10.56
N LEU A 212 11.87 7.26 -10.56
CA LEU A 212 12.87 6.46 -9.86
C LEU A 212 14.29 6.71 -10.41
N ALA A 213 14.43 6.74 -11.74
CA ALA A 213 15.69 7.08 -12.39
C ALA A 213 16.15 8.50 -12.04
N GLU A 214 15.25 9.47 -12.03
CA GLU A 214 15.57 10.87 -11.68
C GLU A 214 16.03 11.00 -10.22
N ILE A 215 15.29 10.38 -9.28
CA ILE A 215 15.55 10.41 -7.83
C ILE A 215 16.97 9.91 -7.52
N PHE A 216 17.39 8.81 -8.16
CA PHE A 216 18.67 8.16 -7.87
C PHE A 216 19.79 8.52 -8.87
N SER A 217 19.51 9.36 -9.88
CA SER A 217 20.49 9.76 -10.91
C SER A 217 21.74 10.45 -10.37
N THR A 218 21.68 11.01 -9.16
CA THR A 218 22.83 11.64 -8.49
C THR A 218 23.72 10.59 -7.80
N ASP A 219 23.15 9.46 -7.39
CA ASP A 219 23.83 8.42 -6.60
C ASP A 219 24.28 7.20 -7.42
N ILE A 220 23.62 6.93 -8.56
CA ILE A 220 23.87 5.79 -9.44
C ILE A 220 23.90 6.26 -10.90
N ASP A 221 24.96 5.93 -11.63
CA ASP A 221 24.95 5.95 -13.10
C ASP A 221 24.31 4.65 -13.63
N PHE A 222 23.01 4.68 -13.92
CA PHE A 222 22.25 3.52 -14.39
C PHE A 222 22.79 2.88 -15.69
N ARG A 223 23.63 3.58 -16.46
CA ARG A 223 24.24 3.01 -17.68
C ARG A 223 25.52 2.24 -17.39
N ARG A 224 26.23 2.55 -16.30
CA ARG A 224 27.57 2.03 -16.01
C ARG A 224 27.66 1.19 -14.75
N GLU A 225 26.86 1.52 -13.74
CA GLU A 225 26.98 0.98 -12.38
C GLU A 225 25.89 -0.04 -12.06
N LEU A 226 24.90 -0.16 -12.93
CA LEU A 226 23.79 -1.09 -12.77
C LEU A 226 24.26 -2.54 -13.03
N LYS A 227 24.00 -3.44 -12.09
CA LYS A 227 24.37 -4.85 -12.20
C LYS A 227 23.18 -5.77 -12.05
N ARG A 228 23.32 -6.96 -12.64
CA ARG A 228 22.35 -8.05 -12.45
C ARG A 228 22.30 -8.42 -10.97
N GLY A 229 21.09 -8.48 -10.41
CA GLY A 229 20.87 -8.76 -8.99
C GLY A 229 20.72 -7.52 -8.10
N ASP A 230 21.00 -6.32 -8.61
CA ASP A 230 20.54 -5.09 -7.95
C ASP A 230 19.00 -5.12 -7.85
N SER A 231 18.42 -4.43 -6.87
CA SER A 231 16.98 -4.45 -6.66
C SER A 231 16.44 -3.08 -6.27
N PHE A 232 15.14 -2.91 -6.45
CA PHE A 232 14.45 -1.71 -5.99
C PHE A 232 13.09 -2.05 -5.40
N SER A 233 12.65 -1.21 -4.47
CA SER A 233 11.28 -1.19 -3.93
C SER A 233 10.77 0.24 -3.95
N VAL A 234 9.52 0.44 -4.35
CA VAL A 234 8.94 1.76 -4.52
C VAL A 234 7.49 1.80 -4.06
N VAL A 235 7.18 2.74 -3.19
CA VAL A 235 5.82 3.10 -2.81
C VAL A 235 5.44 4.34 -3.62
N TYR A 236 4.38 4.27 -4.40
CA TYR A 236 3.95 5.34 -5.27
C TYR A 236 2.44 5.51 -5.31
N GLU A 237 1.98 6.70 -5.63
CA GLU A 237 0.58 6.99 -5.92
C GLU A 237 0.28 6.62 -7.38
N ALA A 238 -0.80 5.88 -7.60
CA ALA A 238 -1.41 5.68 -8.90
C ALA A 238 -2.75 6.41 -8.91
N LEU A 239 -2.96 7.29 -9.90
CA LEU A 239 -4.27 7.92 -10.09
C LEU A 239 -5.23 6.91 -10.70
N THR A 240 -6.43 6.84 -10.13
CA THR A 240 -7.48 5.92 -10.56
C THR A 240 -8.75 6.68 -10.90
N ALA A 241 -9.46 6.16 -11.90
CA ALA A 241 -10.79 6.56 -12.28
C ALA A 241 -11.73 5.40 -11.93
N ASP A 242 -12.53 5.56 -10.88
CA ASP A 242 -13.38 4.49 -10.30
C ASP A 242 -12.62 3.23 -9.90
N GLY A 243 -11.45 3.39 -9.30
CA GLY A 243 -10.62 2.26 -8.86
C GLY A 243 -9.82 1.60 -9.99
N GLU A 244 -10.04 1.96 -11.24
CA GLU A 244 -9.20 1.53 -12.37
C GLU A 244 -8.05 2.52 -12.60
N PRO A 245 -6.79 2.07 -12.68
CA PRO A 245 -5.65 2.92 -13.03
C PRO A 245 -5.85 3.63 -14.36
N ILE A 246 -5.59 4.93 -14.38
CA ILE A 246 -5.63 5.67 -15.64
C ILE A 246 -4.37 5.40 -16.45
N THR A 247 -4.53 5.39 -17.78
CA THR A 247 -3.43 5.26 -18.75
C THR A 247 -3.10 6.60 -19.41
N TRP A 248 -3.80 7.68 -19.05
CA TRP A 248 -3.60 9.03 -19.56
C TRP A 248 -3.13 9.99 -18.48
N GLY A 249 -2.46 11.06 -18.88
CA GLY A 249 -2.01 12.11 -17.96
C GLY A 249 -0.82 11.67 -17.09
N SER A 250 -0.57 12.40 -16.01
CA SER A 250 0.48 12.04 -15.07
C SER A 250 0.03 10.85 -14.25
N THR A 251 0.83 9.78 -14.26
CA THR A 251 0.79 8.78 -13.19
C THR A 251 1.13 9.51 -11.88
N GLY A 252 0.66 9.03 -10.73
CA GLY A 252 0.93 9.75 -9.48
C GLY A 252 2.43 9.78 -9.12
N ARG A 253 2.72 10.08 -7.86
CA ARG A 253 4.07 10.40 -7.41
C ARG A 253 4.74 9.22 -6.71
N VAL A 254 6.06 9.09 -6.81
CA VAL A 254 6.82 8.26 -5.85
C VAL A 254 6.71 8.87 -4.45
N LEU A 255 6.27 8.10 -3.48
CA LEU A 255 6.21 8.51 -2.07
C LEU A 255 7.47 8.13 -1.33
N ALA A 256 7.97 6.93 -1.58
CA ALA A 256 9.23 6.43 -1.05
C ALA A 256 9.84 5.44 -2.04
N ALA A 257 11.16 5.40 -2.10
CA ALA A 257 11.87 4.41 -2.89
C ALA A 257 13.14 3.98 -2.19
N GLU A 258 13.49 2.72 -2.39
CA GLU A 258 14.78 2.14 -2.04
C GLU A 258 15.38 1.49 -3.28
N PHE A 259 16.67 1.70 -3.48
CA PHE A 259 17.48 1.04 -4.50
C PHE A 259 18.69 0.40 -3.84
N VAL A 260 18.85 -0.90 -4.01
CA VAL A 260 20.03 -1.65 -3.56
C VAL A 260 20.95 -1.85 -4.76
N ASN A 261 22.02 -1.06 -4.81
CA ASN A 261 23.04 -1.16 -5.85
C ASN A 261 24.35 -1.66 -5.22
N ASN A 262 24.89 -2.77 -5.72
CA ASN A 262 26.12 -3.37 -5.20
C ASN A 262 26.09 -3.61 -3.67
N GLY A 263 24.94 -4.01 -3.13
CA GLY A 263 24.75 -4.23 -1.69
C GLY A 263 24.61 -2.95 -0.84
N ARG A 264 24.69 -1.76 -1.44
CA ARG A 264 24.44 -0.48 -0.77
C ARG A 264 22.98 -0.07 -0.98
N ALA A 265 22.24 0.08 0.12
CA ALA A 265 20.89 0.62 0.10
C ALA A 265 20.90 2.15 -0.01
N LEU A 266 20.19 2.67 -1.00
CA LEU A 266 19.95 4.08 -1.24
C LEU A 266 18.45 4.34 -1.10
N GLN A 267 18.09 5.27 -0.22
CA GLN A 267 16.69 5.55 0.09
C GLN A 267 16.34 6.99 -0.26
N ALA A 268 15.09 7.19 -0.65
CA ALA A 268 14.51 8.50 -0.94
C ALA A 268 13.06 8.56 -0.48
N LEU A 269 12.69 9.65 0.18
CA LEU A 269 11.33 9.91 0.66
C LEU A 269 10.85 11.25 0.10
N TRP A 270 9.61 11.27 -0.36
CA TRP A 270 8.93 12.50 -0.73
C TRP A 270 8.55 13.29 0.53
N PHE A 271 8.92 14.56 0.55
CA PHE A 271 8.53 15.50 1.60
C PHE A 271 8.00 16.78 0.97
N ARG A 272 6.86 17.26 1.49
CA ARG A 272 6.29 18.55 1.15
C ARG A 272 6.46 19.49 2.34
N ASP A 273 7.21 20.56 2.13
CA ASP A 273 7.40 21.59 3.12
C ASP A 273 6.05 22.28 3.43
N PRO A 274 5.55 22.21 4.67
CA PRO A 274 4.29 22.85 5.05
C PRO A 274 4.33 24.38 4.94
N ALA A 275 5.49 25.01 5.10
CA ALA A 275 5.64 26.46 5.10
C ALA A 275 5.69 27.04 3.68
N THR A 276 6.44 26.40 2.78
CA THR A 276 6.57 26.88 1.38
C THR A 276 5.63 26.17 0.41
N GLY A 277 5.02 25.05 0.81
CA GLY A 277 4.20 24.19 -0.03
C GLY A 277 4.99 23.41 -1.09
N LYS A 278 6.32 23.61 -1.17
CA LYS A 278 7.20 22.98 -2.16
C LYS A 278 7.52 21.55 -1.76
N GLY A 279 7.53 20.66 -2.74
CA GLY A 279 7.86 19.25 -2.54
C GLY A 279 9.22 18.89 -3.12
N GLY A 280 9.86 17.89 -2.52
CA GLY A 280 11.13 17.34 -2.98
C GLY A 280 11.38 15.94 -2.42
N TYR A 281 12.39 15.27 -2.98
CA TYR A 281 12.85 13.98 -2.51
C TYR A 281 14.09 14.13 -1.63
N PHE A 282 14.12 13.43 -0.51
CA PHE A 282 15.20 13.52 0.48
C PHE A 282 15.67 12.14 0.89
N GLY A 283 16.97 11.99 1.15
CA GLY A 283 17.51 10.81 1.81
C GLY A 283 17.08 10.74 3.27
N THR A 284 17.35 9.61 3.91
CA THR A 284 17.12 9.44 5.37
C THR A 284 18.00 10.34 6.22
N ASP A 285 19.07 10.91 5.65
CA ASP A 285 19.92 11.93 6.27
C ASP A 285 19.37 13.36 6.10
N GLY A 286 18.19 13.53 5.49
CA GLY A 286 17.56 14.82 5.23
C GLY A 286 18.18 15.59 4.07
N LYS A 287 19.15 15.02 3.34
CA LYS A 287 19.73 15.69 2.17
C LYS A 287 18.83 15.53 0.95
N SER A 288 18.68 16.61 0.19
CA SER A 288 17.93 16.61 -1.07
C SER A 288 18.55 15.65 -2.08
N LYS A 289 17.71 14.84 -2.72
CA LYS A 289 18.05 13.98 -3.86
C LYS A 289 17.96 14.71 -5.21
N ARG A 290 17.41 15.93 -5.21
CA ARG A 290 17.30 16.76 -6.41
C ARG A 290 18.70 17.17 -6.87
N ARG A 291 19.02 16.94 -8.15
CA ARG A 291 20.21 17.53 -8.78
C ARG A 291 20.14 19.06 -8.61
N ALA A 292 21.14 19.66 -7.96
CA ALA A 292 21.39 21.08 -8.13
C ALA A 292 21.66 21.28 -9.62
N PHE A 293 20.76 21.98 -10.32
CA PHE A 293 20.91 22.23 -11.75
C PHE A 293 22.31 22.79 -12.02
N LEU A 294 23.15 22.06 -12.76
CA LEU A 294 24.25 22.69 -13.47
C LEU A 294 23.62 23.56 -14.57
N GLY A 295 24.11 24.79 -14.72
CA GLY A 295 23.51 25.88 -15.49
C GLY A 295 23.44 25.74 -17.02
N SER A 296 23.28 24.55 -17.59
CA SER A 296 22.84 24.37 -18.98
C SER A 296 22.42 22.93 -19.29
N PRO A 297 21.20 22.71 -19.82
CA PRO A 297 20.77 21.40 -20.31
C PRO A 297 21.36 21.13 -21.70
N MET A 298 22.14 20.06 -21.85
CA MET A 298 22.48 19.50 -23.15
C MET A 298 21.49 18.37 -23.47
N GLU A 299 20.86 18.42 -24.64
CA GLU A 299 19.93 17.39 -25.11
C GLU A 299 20.61 16.01 -25.18
N PHE A 300 19.93 14.99 -24.68
CA PHE A 300 20.32 13.59 -24.90
C PHE A 300 19.82 13.14 -26.28
N SER A 301 20.73 12.82 -27.18
CA SER A 301 20.40 12.08 -28.41
C SER A 301 20.05 10.63 -28.06
N ARG A 302 19.01 10.12 -28.75
CA ARG A 302 18.52 8.74 -28.67
C ARG A 302 19.50 7.76 -29.30
#